data_AF-A0A9N9NJ58-F1
#
_entry.id   AF-A0A9N9NJ58-F1
#
_cell.length_a   1.000
_cell.length_b   1.000
_cell.length_c   1.000
_cell.angle_alpha   90.00
_cell.angle_beta   90.00
_cell.angle_gamma   90.00
#
_symmetry.space_group_name_H-M   'P 1'
#
loop_
_entity.id
_entity.type
_entity.pdbx_description
1 polymer ?
#
loop_
_entity_poly.entity_id
_entity_poly.type
_entity_poly.pdbx_seq_one_letter_code
_entity_poly.pdbx_strand_id
1 'polypeptide(L)'
;MDLIAVCTVSGSVWVARWYNALEKIWTLTPSLDDKGKVETLAWRPDGKVIAIGYSNGIIRLYNVDKLEMIHELIQKPIESNNSLHLICAGINCLHWVHETCANSDHMIFGQQEANNFLSAHPIQKYLPRLNTLARVQPISKLLRNISETDGDEMDDETTNSIDLLLAGDAHGNLHL
;
A
#
# COMPACT_ATOMS: atom_id res chain seq x y z
N MET A 1 -1.62 -12.91 -11.55
CA MET A 1 -1.79 -13.25 -10.13
C MET A 1 -3.14 -13.94 -9.96
N ASP A 2 -3.23 -14.99 -9.15
CA ASP A 2 -4.45 -15.80 -8.98
C ASP A 2 -5.19 -15.53 -7.65
N LEU A 3 -5.04 -14.33 -7.12
CA LEU A 3 -5.63 -13.92 -5.85
C LEU A 3 -6.86 -13.04 -6.06
N ILE A 4 -7.84 -13.21 -5.17
CA ILE A 4 -8.98 -12.31 -5.05
C ILE A 4 -9.04 -11.77 -3.62
N ALA A 5 -9.23 -10.46 -3.48
CA ALA A 5 -9.49 -9.81 -2.19
C ALA A 5 -10.98 -9.51 -2.06
N VAL A 6 -11.52 -9.77 -0.87
CA VAL A 6 -12.93 -9.56 -0.54
C VAL A 6 -13.02 -8.86 0.80
N CYS A 7 -13.80 -7.78 0.86
CA CYS A 7 -14.21 -7.15 2.10
C CYS A 7 -15.63 -7.61 2.48
N THR A 8 -15.86 -7.88 3.75
CA THR A 8 -17.19 -8.17 4.29
C THR A 8 -17.80 -6.92 4.90
N VAL A 9 -19.13 -6.90 5.00
CA VAL A 9 -19.87 -5.83 5.72
C VAL A 9 -19.51 -5.73 7.21
N SER A 10 -18.91 -6.78 7.77
CA SER A 10 -18.38 -6.78 9.14
C SER A 10 -17.04 -6.04 9.26
N GLY A 11 -16.45 -5.57 8.17
CA GLY A 11 -15.13 -4.94 8.13
C GLY A 11 -13.95 -5.91 8.06
N SER A 12 -14.21 -7.21 7.88
CA SER A 12 -13.15 -8.20 7.69
C SER A 12 -12.72 -8.22 6.23
N VAL A 13 -11.41 -8.25 5.99
CA VAL A 13 -10.85 -8.41 4.64
C VAL A 13 -10.20 -9.78 4.56
N TRP A 14 -10.41 -10.49 3.48
CA TRP A 14 -9.75 -11.76 3.26
C TRP A 14 -9.34 -11.90 1.80
N VAL A 15 -8.28 -12.68 1.59
CA VAL A 15 -7.82 -13.05 0.25
C VAL A 15 -7.85 -14.53 0.10
N ALA A 16 -8.25 -14.94 -1.09
CA ALA A 16 -8.36 -16.32 -1.47
C ALA A 16 -7.77 -16.58 -2.85
N ARG A 17 -7.42 -17.84 -3.13
CA ARG A 17 -7.08 -18.28 -4.49
C ARG A 17 -8.35 -18.54 -5.29
N TRP A 18 -8.48 -17.92 -6.45
CA TRP A 18 -9.73 -18.04 -7.23
C TRP A 18 -9.97 -19.47 -7.74
N TYR A 19 -8.92 -20.20 -8.13
CA TYR A 19 -9.04 -21.51 -8.79
C TYR A 19 -9.21 -22.70 -7.82
N ASN A 20 -8.90 -22.53 -6.53
CA ASN A 20 -8.98 -23.59 -5.53
C ASN A 20 -10.18 -23.41 -4.60
N ALA A 21 -11.39 -23.28 -5.17
CA ALA A 21 -12.64 -23.10 -4.42
C ALA A 21 -12.62 -21.96 -3.39
N LEU A 22 -11.93 -20.86 -3.71
CA LEU A 22 -11.71 -19.74 -2.79
C LEU A 22 -11.02 -20.16 -1.48
N GLU A 23 -10.01 -21.04 -1.59
CA GLU A 23 -9.11 -21.36 -0.47
C GLU A 23 -8.58 -20.06 0.13
N LYS A 24 -8.96 -19.81 1.38
CA LYS A 24 -8.65 -18.59 2.10
C LYS A 24 -7.19 -18.63 2.54
N ILE A 25 -6.39 -17.72 1.99
CA ILE A 25 -4.97 -17.59 2.30
C ILE A 25 -4.81 -16.72 3.54
N TRP A 26 -5.50 -15.60 3.60
CA TRP A 26 -5.40 -14.68 4.72
C TRP A 26 -6.72 -14.04 5.14
N THR A 27 -6.78 -13.63 6.40
CA THR A 27 -7.89 -12.90 7.00
C THR A 27 -7.35 -11.76 7.84
N LEU A 28 -7.72 -10.55 7.50
CA LEU A 28 -7.60 -9.38 8.34
C LEU A 28 -8.93 -9.18 9.07
N THR A 29 -8.93 -9.41 10.37
CA THR A 29 -10.05 -9.04 11.22
C THR A 29 -10.00 -7.55 11.53
N PRO A 30 -11.15 -6.86 11.58
CA PRO A 30 -11.19 -5.46 11.98
C PRO A 30 -10.60 -5.32 13.38
N SER A 31 -9.62 -4.43 13.53
CA SER A 31 -9.09 -4.08 14.85
C SER A 31 -10.18 -3.34 15.62
N LEU A 32 -10.50 -3.80 16.83
CA LEU A 32 -11.54 -3.18 17.68
C LEU A 32 -11.28 -1.69 17.94
N ASP A 33 -10.03 -1.26 17.90
CA ASP A 33 -9.62 0.12 18.13
C ASP A 33 -9.92 1.05 16.94
N ASP A 34 -10.21 0.47 15.77
CA ASP A 34 -10.38 1.22 14.54
C ASP A 34 -11.86 1.46 14.23
N LYS A 35 -12.26 2.72 14.28
CA LYS A 35 -13.66 3.14 14.07
C LYS A 35 -14.06 3.20 12.59
N GLY A 36 -13.15 2.91 11.67
CA GLY A 36 -13.38 2.93 10.23
C GLY A 36 -13.88 1.58 9.70
N LYS A 37 -14.90 1.61 8.83
CA LYS A 37 -15.28 0.46 8.00
C LYS A 37 -14.45 0.43 6.74
N VAL A 38 -14.16 -0.76 6.23
CA VAL A 38 -13.50 -0.89 4.92
C VAL A 38 -14.51 -0.58 3.83
N GLU A 39 -14.18 0.39 2.98
CA GLU A 39 -15.04 0.85 1.88
C GLU A 39 -14.48 0.42 0.51
N THR A 40 -13.15 0.37 0.37
CA THR A 40 -12.50 0.08 -0.91
C THR A 40 -11.18 -0.66 -0.74
N LEU A 41 -10.81 -1.43 -1.77
CA LEU A 41 -9.58 -2.21 -1.85
C LEU A 41 -8.92 -1.96 -3.21
N ALA A 42 -7.60 -1.86 -3.25
CA ALA A 42 -6.84 -1.80 -4.49
C ALA A 42 -5.56 -2.62 -4.38
N TRP A 43 -5.29 -3.46 -5.38
CA TRP A 43 -4.04 -4.18 -5.50
C TRP A 43 -2.97 -3.30 -6.13
N ARG A 44 -1.75 -3.36 -5.61
CA ARG A 44 -0.59 -2.87 -6.36
C ARG A 44 -0.41 -3.72 -7.62
N PRO A 45 0.01 -3.16 -8.76
CA PRO A 45 0.11 -3.91 -10.01
C PRO A 45 1.04 -5.13 -9.95
N ASP A 46 2.02 -5.11 -9.06
CA ASP A 46 2.92 -6.23 -8.79
C ASP A 46 2.31 -7.34 -7.91
N GLY A 47 1.16 -7.10 -7.29
CA GLY A 47 0.46 -8.03 -6.41
C GLY A 47 1.07 -8.20 -5.00
N LYS A 48 2.19 -7.55 -4.67
CA LYS A 48 2.83 -7.73 -3.35
C LYS A 48 2.16 -6.92 -2.25
N VAL A 49 1.45 -5.86 -2.63
CA VAL A 49 0.80 -4.91 -1.70
C VAL A 49 -0.68 -4.76 -2.00
N ILE A 50 -1.48 -4.66 -0.94
CA ILE A 50 -2.89 -4.29 -1.02
C ILE A 50 -3.13 -3.00 -0.22
N ALA A 51 -3.81 -2.04 -0.84
CA ALA A 51 -4.30 -0.83 -0.21
C ALA A 51 -5.75 -1.03 0.24
N ILE A 52 -6.04 -0.61 1.47
CA ILE A 52 -7.36 -0.68 2.10
C ILE A 52 -7.77 0.73 2.50
N GLY A 53 -8.87 1.21 1.91
CA GLY A 53 -9.45 2.52 2.22
C GLY A 53 -10.60 2.38 3.21
N TYR A 54 -10.58 3.24 4.22
CA TYR A 54 -11.54 3.20 5.31
C TYR A 54 -12.49 4.40 5.30
N SER A 55 -13.66 4.22 5.91
CA SER A 55 -14.70 5.24 6.07
C SER A 55 -14.27 6.41 6.98
N ASN A 56 -13.16 6.26 7.71
CA ASN A 56 -12.55 7.30 8.54
C ASN A 56 -11.46 8.10 7.81
N GLY A 57 -11.28 7.90 6.50
CA GLY A 57 -10.30 8.62 5.69
C GLY A 57 -8.85 8.11 5.82
N ILE A 58 -8.66 7.01 6.52
CA ILE A 58 -7.37 6.33 6.62
C ILE A 58 -7.23 5.37 5.44
N ILE A 59 -6.02 5.27 4.90
CA ILE A 59 -5.63 4.23 3.95
C ILE A 59 -4.50 3.43 4.57
N ARG A 60 -4.62 2.09 4.59
CA ARG A 60 -3.55 1.22 5.06
C ARG A 60 -3.02 0.33 3.95
N LEU A 61 -1.71 0.19 3.92
CA LEU A 61 -1.00 -0.67 3.00
C LEU A 61 -0.55 -1.93 3.73
N TYR A 62 -0.91 -3.09 3.20
CA TYR A 62 -0.56 -4.39 3.76
C TYR A 62 0.30 -5.18 2.79
N ASN A 63 1.33 -5.83 3.33
CA ASN A 63 2.10 -6.85 2.62
C ASN A 63 1.24 -8.12 2.52
N VAL A 64 1.08 -8.63 1.30
CA VAL A 64 0.18 -9.75 1.00
C VAL A 64 0.74 -11.09 1.50
N ASP A 65 2.06 -11.26 1.47
CA ASP A 65 2.73 -12.51 1.89
C ASP A 65 2.86 -12.60 3.41
N LYS A 66 3.28 -11.51 4.06
CA LYS A 66 3.58 -11.48 5.50
C LYS A 66 2.37 -11.11 6.38
N LEU A 67 1.30 -10.60 5.78
CA LEU A 67 0.12 -10.09 6.47
C LEU A 67 0.46 -8.98 7.49
N GLU A 68 1.38 -8.10 7.11
CA GLU A 68 1.82 -7.00 7.96
C GLU A 68 1.43 -5.66 7.38
N MET A 69 0.95 -4.76 8.25
CA MET A 69 0.76 -3.35 7.89
C MET A 69 2.13 -2.73 7.65
N ILE A 70 2.37 -2.36 6.40
CA ILE A 70 3.58 -1.67 5.93
C ILE A 70 3.46 -0.19 6.28
N HIS A 71 2.32 0.41 5.95
CA HIS A 71 2.14 1.84 6.06
C HIS A 71 0.69 2.24 6.35
N GLU A 72 0.53 3.39 6.98
CA GLU A 72 -0.74 4.03 7.28
C GLU A 72 -0.69 5.47 6.81
N LEU A 73 -1.55 5.79 5.84
CA LEU A 73 -1.72 7.11 5.27
C LEU A 73 -2.97 7.74 5.89
N ILE A 74 -2.79 8.91 6.49
CA ILE A 74 -3.86 9.66 7.14
C ILE A 74 -4.09 10.93 6.32
N GLN A 75 -5.31 11.11 5.82
CA GLN A 75 -5.68 12.35 5.14
C GLN A 75 -5.50 13.53 6.10
N LYS A 76 -4.89 14.63 5.62
CA LYS A 76 -4.81 15.85 6.40
C LYS A 76 -6.24 16.31 6.72
N PRO A 77 -6.57 16.60 7.99
CA PRO A 77 -7.90 17.07 8.32
C PRO A 77 -8.18 18.37 7.58
N ILE A 78 -9.33 18.45 6.92
CA ILE A 78 -9.78 19.70 6.32
C ILE A 78 -10.11 20.64 7.47
N GLU A 79 -9.34 21.72 7.60
CA GLU A 79 -9.58 22.77 8.58
C GLU A 79 -10.91 23.46 8.23
N SER A 80 -12.02 22.94 8.74
CA SER A 80 -13.29 23.65 8.69
C SER A 80 -13.28 24.74 9.75
N ASN A 81 -13.79 25.91 9.39
CA ASN A 81 -13.80 27.13 10.21
C ASN A 81 -14.55 26.97 11.56
N ASN A 82 -15.17 25.81 11.81
CA ASN A 82 -15.82 25.44 13.07
C ASN A 82 -15.09 24.23 13.69
N SER A 83 -14.15 24.55 14.57
CA SER A 83 -13.12 23.67 15.15
C SER A 83 -13.62 22.65 16.19
N LEU A 84 -14.69 21.88 15.93
CA LEU A 84 -15.14 20.84 16.89
C LEU A 84 -15.31 19.44 16.31
N HIS A 85 -15.16 19.23 15.01
CA HIS A 85 -15.12 17.88 14.45
C HIS A 85 -14.11 17.81 13.32
N LEU A 86 -12.99 17.12 13.56
CA LEU A 86 -12.09 16.65 12.52
C LEU A 86 -12.87 15.59 11.72
N ILE A 87 -13.59 16.00 10.68
CA ILE A 87 -14.26 15.07 9.78
C ILE A 87 -13.22 14.67 8.74
N CYS A 88 -12.55 13.55 8.97
CA CYS A 88 -11.80 12.89 7.92
C CYS A 88 -12.80 12.32 6.91
N ALA A 89 -12.57 12.60 5.63
CA ALA A 89 -13.47 12.17 4.56
C ALA A 89 -13.29 10.67 4.33
N GLY A 90 -14.37 9.89 4.30
CA GLY A 90 -14.28 8.46 3.96
C GLY A 90 -13.70 8.26 2.56
N ILE A 91 -12.87 7.23 2.39
CA ILE A 91 -12.30 6.90 1.08
C ILE A 91 -13.30 6.04 0.30
N ASN A 92 -13.79 6.56 -0.83
CA ASN A 92 -14.81 5.90 -1.65
C ASN A 92 -14.21 5.04 -2.76
N CYS A 93 -13.06 5.43 -3.30
CA CYS A 93 -12.39 4.67 -4.34
C CYS A 93 -10.88 4.72 -4.19
N LEU A 94 -10.24 3.60 -4.54
CA LEU A 94 -8.79 3.48 -4.65
C LEU A 94 -8.46 2.88 -6.02
N HIS A 95 -7.42 3.39 -6.66
CA HIS A 95 -6.93 2.84 -7.90
C HIS A 95 -5.42 2.93 -7.99
N TRP A 96 -4.77 1.80 -8.26
CA TRP A 96 -3.33 1.76 -8.44
C TRP A 96 -3.00 1.81 -9.94
N VAL A 97 -2.14 2.74 -10.32
CA VAL A 97 -1.69 2.95 -11.69
C VAL A 97 -0.20 2.70 -11.74
N HIS A 98 0.23 1.88 -12.69
CA HIS A 98 1.64 1.67 -13.03
C HIS A 98 1.96 2.43 -14.31
N GLU A 99 3.09 3.13 -14.31
CA GLU A 99 3.63 3.71 -15.54
C GLU A 99 4.04 2.60 -16.51
N THR A 100 3.27 2.42 -17.57
CA THR A 100 3.69 1.56 -18.67
C THR A 100 4.72 2.31 -19.49
N CYS A 101 5.95 1.81 -19.56
CA CYS A 101 6.95 2.26 -20.51
C CYS A 101 6.39 2.08 -21.93
N ALA A 102 5.77 3.12 -22.48
CA ALA A 102 5.44 3.12 -23.89
C ALA A 102 6.77 3.16 -24.65
N ASN A 103 7.00 2.18 -25.53
CA ASN A 103 8.01 2.31 -26.58
C ASN A 103 7.64 3.53 -27.42
N SER A 104 8.12 4.70 -27.02
CA SER A 104 7.97 5.93 -27.77
C SER A 104 9.31 6.21 -28.46
N ASP A 105 9.42 5.71 -29.70
CA ASP A 105 10.37 6.16 -30.72
C ASP A 105 10.24 7.67 -31.04
N HIS A 106 9.41 8.40 -30.30
CA HIS A 106 9.32 9.85 -30.27
C HIS A 106 9.22 10.29 -28.81
N MET A 107 10.28 10.90 -28.26
CA MET A 107 10.25 12.22 -27.62
C MET A 107 11.55 12.55 -26.83
N ILE A 108 12.16 13.68 -27.24
CA ILE A 108 13.08 14.60 -26.53
C ILE A 108 14.53 14.15 -26.29
N PHE A 109 15.42 14.63 -27.18
CA PHE A 109 16.90 14.61 -27.18
C PHE A 109 17.61 15.13 -25.89
N GLY A 110 16.88 15.47 -24.82
CA GLY A 110 17.44 15.95 -23.55
C GLY A 110 17.05 15.12 -22.32
N GLN A 111 16.07 14.22 -22.40
CA GLN A 111 15.70 13.34 -21.27
C GLN A 111 16.50 12.03 -21.25
N GLN A 112 16.98 11.55 -22.40
CA GLN A 112 17.78 10.33 -22.47
C GLN A 112 19.12 10.44 -21.73
N GLU A 113 19.77 11.60 -21.72
CA GLU A 113 21.04 11.78 -21.02
C GLU A 113 20.86 11.72 -19.49
N ALA A 114 19.88 12.44 -18.93
CA ALA A 114 19.60 12.41 -17.50
C ALA A 114 19.14 11.02 -17.02
N ASN A 115 18.29 10.34 -17.81
CA ASN A 115 17.81 8.99 -17.49
C ASN A 115 18.92 7.94 -17.63
N ASN A 116 19.86 8.09 -18.57
CA ASN A 116 21.05 7.24 -18.67
C ASN A 116 22.03 7.47 -17.51
N PHE A 117 22.20 8.71 -17.03
CA PHE A 117 23.05 8.99 -15.87
C PHE A 117 22.50 8.41 -14.56
N LEU A 118 21.18 8.46 -14.33
CA LEU A 118 20.53 7.89 -13.15
C LEU A 118 20.42 6.35 -13.19
N SER A 119 20.24 5.76 -14.38
CA SER A 119 20.17 4.31 -14.55
C SER A 119 21.55 3.62 -14.57
N ALA A 120 22.59 4.30 -15.03
CA ALA A 120 23.94 3.73 -15.12
C ALA A 120 24.60 3.56 -13.74
N HIS A 121 24.23 4.39 -12.76
CA HIS A 121 24.78 4.31 -11.40
C HIS A 121 23.63 4.47 -10.40
N PRO A 122 22.99 3.37 -9.96
CA PRO A 122 22.00 3.47 -8.88
C PRO A 122 22.74 4.00 -7.65
N ILE A 123 22.53 5.29 -7.34
CA ILE A 123 23.13 5.97 -6.18
C ILE A 123 22.86 5.17 -4.90
N GLN A 124 21.75 4.45 -4.88
CA GLN A 124 21.34 3.49 -3.85
C GLN A 124 22.36 2.38 -3.56
N LYS A 125 23.22 1.99 -4.52
CA LYS A 125 24.35 1.06 -4.29
C LYS A 125 25.44 1.66 -3.41
N TYR A 126 25.59 2.98 -3.44
CA TYR A 126 26.63 3.71 -2.71
C TYR A 126 26.12 4.31 -1.40
N LEU A 127 24.80 4.26 -1.16
CA LEU A 127 24.20 4.68 0.10
C LEU A 127 24.27 3.54 1.12
N PRO A 128 24.56 3.85 2.40
CA PRO A 128 24.48 2.86 3.45
C PRO A 128 23.03 2.37 3.58
N ARG A 129 22.84 1.04 3.64
CA ARG A 129 21.54 0.47 3.95
C ARG A 129 21.15 0.91 5.36
N LEU A 130 19.98 1.52 5.49
CA LEU A 130 19.47 1.96 6.79
C LEU A 130 18.95 0.73 7.54
N ASN A 131 19.28 0.63 8.83
CA ASN A 131 18.73 -0.43 9.65
C ASN A 131 17.25 -0.16 9.89
N THR A 132 16.40 -1.15 9.62
CA THR A 132 15.01 -1.12 10.05
C THR A 132 14.97 -1.18 11.57
N LEU A 133 14.42 -0.15 12.23
CA LEU A 133 14.23 -0.18 13.67
C LEU A 133 13.16 -1.21 14.02
N ALA A 134 13.41 -2.03 15.04
CA ALA A 134 12.44 -3.00 15.51
C ALA A 134 11.15 -2.28 15.94
N ARG A 135 10.05 -2.47 15.19
CA ARG A 135 8.72 -2.04 15.62
C ARG A 135 8.36 -2.90 16.84
N VAL A 136 7.97 -2.27 17.95
CA VAL A 136 7.51 -3.00 19.14
C VAL A 136 6.26 -3.79 18.75
N GLN A 137 6.41 -5.10 18.57
CA GLN A 137 5.29 -6.01 18.31
C GLN A 137 4.69 -6.46 19.65
N PRO A 138 3.37 -6.68 19.74
CA PRO A 138 2.78 -7.34 20.90
C PRO A 138 3.45 -8.71 21.11
N ILE A 139 3.61 -9.12 22.38
CA ILE A 139 4.34 -10.36 22.78
C ILE A 139 3.83 -11.61 22.04
N SER A 140 2.55 -11.63 21.65
CA SER A 140 1.93 -12.69 20.84
C SER A 140 2.57 -12.91 19.47
N LYS A 141 3.14 -11.86 18.86
CA LYS A 141 3.91 -11.95 17.61
C LYS A 141 5.38 -12.31 17.84
N LEU A 142 5.94 -11.93 19.00
CA LEU A 142 7.32 -12.28 19.39
C LEU A 142 7.54 -13.79 19.49
N LEU A 143 6.55 -14.54 19.98
CA LEU A 143 6.64 -15.99 20.10
C LEU A 143 6.60 -16.74 18.75
N ARG A 144 6.05 -16.11 17.71
CA ARG A 144 6.00 -16.69 16.35
C ARG A 144 7.30 -16.45 15.57
N ASN A 145 8.12 -15.47 15.99
CA ASN A 145 9.30 -15.00 15.26
C ASN A 145 10.63 -15.60 15.74
N ILE A 146 10.64 -16.58 16.65
CA ILE A 146 11.89 -17.18 17.16
C ILE A 146 12.67 -17.95 16.05
N SER A 147 12.05 -18.20 14.89
CA SER A 147 12.69 -18.86 13.74
C SER A 147 12.95 -17.97 12.52
N GLU A 148 12.56 -16.69 12.53
CA GLU A 148 12.66 -15.81 11.36
C GLU A 148 13.34 -14.48 11.72
N THR A 149 14.64 -14.57 12.02
CA THR A 149 15.55 -13.42 12.04
C THR A 149 16.22 -13.30 10.69
N ASP A 150 15.46 -12.88 9.68
CA ASP A 150 16.01 -12.10 8.59
C ASP A 150 14.99 -11.01 8.29
N GLY A 151 15.42 -9.76 8.45
CA GLY A 151 14.67 -8.60 8.03
C GLY A 151 14.60 -8.59 6.52
N ASP A 152 13.74 -9.44 5.95
CA ASP A 152 13.34 -9.41 4.55
C ASP A 152 12.56 -8.11 4.35
N GLU A 153 13.30 -7.01 4.20
CA GLU A 153 12.81 -5.76 3.66
C GLU A 153 12.09 -6.10 2.33
N MET A 154 10.96 -5.46 2.05
CA MET A 154 10.28 -5.71 0.79
C MET A 154 11.19 -5.18 -0.32
N ASP A 155 11.95 -6.07 -0.95
CA ASP A 155 12.77 -5.76 -2.10
C ASP A 155 11.83 -5.42 -3.27
N ASP A 156 11.42 -4.16 -3.31
CA ASP A 156 10.83 -3.55 -4.48
C ASP A 156 11.95 -3.48 -5.52
N GLU A 157 11.75 -4.15 -6.66
CA GLU A 157 12.67 -4.03 -7.78
C GLU A 157 12.75 -2.54 -8.12
N THR A 158 13.95 -1.96 -8.08
CA THR A 158 14.15 -0.54 -8.35
C THR A 158 14.02 -0.30 -9.86
N THR A 159 12.82 -0.44 -10.38
CA THR A 159 12.46 0.01 -11.72
C THR A 159 12.31 1.52 -11.65
N ASN A 160 12.80 2.23 -12.68
CA ASN A 160 12.57 3.67 -12.83
C ASN A 160 11.11 4.02 -13.19
N SER A 161 10.17 3.08 -13.01
CA SER A 161 8.74 3.25 -13.29
C SER A 161 8.04 3.80 -12.05
N ILE A 162 7.15 4.76 -12.24
CA ILE A 162 6.37 5.32 -11.14
C ILE A 162 5.07 4.53 -10.96
N ASP A 163 4.79 4.14 -9.71
CA ASP A 163 3.50 3.64 -9.27
C ASP A 163 2.73 4.72 -8.50
N LEU A 164 1.48 4.95 -8.88
CA LEU A 164 0.62 5.96 -8.29
C LEU A 164 -0.62 5.31 -7.68
N LEU A 165 -0.92 5.65 -6.43
CA LEU A 165 -2.17 5.25 -5.76
C LEU A 165 -3.13 6.43 -5.73
N LEU A 166 -4.14 6.40 -6.59
CA LEU A 166 -5.21 7.37 -6.61
C LEU A 166 -6.23 7.04 -5.54
N ALA A 167 -6.61 8.03 -4.72
CA ALA A 167 -7.67 7.89 -3.72
C ALA A 167 -8.73 8.98 -3.87
N GLY A 168 -9.99 8.58 -4.00
CA GLY A 168 -11.13 9.50 -4.01
C GLY A 168 -11.86 9.50 -2.69
N ASP A 169 -12.18 10.69 -2.20
CA ASP A 169 -12.86 10.88 -0.92
C ASP A 169 -14.38 11.10 -1.08
N ALA A 170 -15.10 11.06 0.05
CA ALA A 170 -16.54 11.29 0.10
C ALA A 170 -16.96 12.74 -0.20
N HIS A 171 -16.04 13.70 -0.18
CA HIS A 171 -16.29 15.10 -0.53
C HIS A 171 -16.05 15.40 -2.01
N GLY A 172 -15.57 14.41 -2.79
CA GLY A 172 -15.26 14.55 -4.20
C GLY A 172 -13.84 15.03 -4.50
N ASN A 173 -12.94 15.06 -3.50
CA ASN A 173 -11.53 15.31 -3.70
C ASN A 173 -10.83 14.04 -4.20
N LEU A 174 -9.78 14.24 -5.00
CA LEU A 174 -8.88 13.19 -5.46
C LEU A 174 -7.48 13.46 -4.91
N HIS A 175 -6.88 12.42 -4.35
CA HIS A 175 -5.52 12.40 -3.81
C HIS A 175 -4.64 11.50 -4.68
N LEU A 176 -3.38 11.92 -4.84
CA LEU A 176 -2.31 11.23 -5.56
C LEU A 176 -1.14 10.98 -4.60
#